data_AF-A0A959SJV8-F1
#
_entry.id   AF-A0A959SJV8-F1
#
_cell.length_a   1.000
_cell.length_b   1.000
_cell.length_c   1.000
_cell.angle_alpha   90.00
_cell.angle_beta   90.00
_cell.angle_gamma   90.00
#
_symmetry.space_group_name_H-M   'P 1'
#
loop_
_entity.id
_entity.type
_entity.pdbx_description
1 polymer ?
#
loop_
_entity_poly.entity_id
_entity_poly.type
_entity_poly.pdbx_seq_one_letter_code
_entity_poly.pdbx_strand_id
1 'polypeptide(L)' 'MAHKKGAGSTDNGRESHSKRLGIKLFGGQTAVAGNIIVR' A
#
# COMPACT_ATOMS: atom_id res chain seq x y z
N MET A 1 -21.63 -15.75 -38.92
CA MET A 1 -20.54 -15.13 -38.13
C MET A 1 -21.15 -14.24 -37.05
N ALA A 2 -21.30 -14.78 -35.85
CA ALA A 2 -21.68 -14.01 -34.67
C ALA A 2 -20.46 -13.92 -33.75
N HIS A 3 -19.47 -13.11 -34.15
CA HIS A 3 -18.34 -12.82 -33.29
C HIS A 3 -18.79 -11.80 -32.26
N LYS A 4 -19.28 -12.29 -31.12
CA LYS A 4 -19.53 -11.45 -29.95
C LYS A 4 -18.20 -10.79 -29.60
N LYS A 5 -18.17 -9.45 -29.67
CA LYS A 5 -17.02 -8.63 -29.30
C LYS A 5 -16.85 -8.77 -27.78
N GLY A 6 -16.16 -9.82 -27.35
CA GLY A 6 -15.89 -10.10 -25.94
C GLY A 6 -14.81 -9.17 -25.43
N ALA A 7 -15.13 -7.90 -25.23
CA ALA A 7 -14.30 -7.03 -24.41
C ALA A 7 -14.48 -7.48 -22.95
N GLY A 8 -13.65 -8.41 -22.51
CA GLY A 8 -13.55 -8.75 -21.09
C GLY A 8 -12.97 -7.56 -20.36
N SER A 9 -13.81 -6.83 -19.61
CA SER A 9 -13.31 -5.92 -18.59
C SER A 9 -12.59 -6.77 -17.54
N THR A 10 -11.31 -6.49 -17.31
CA THR A 10 -10.57 -7.12 -16.23
C THR A 10 -11.04 -6.52 -14.91
N ASP A 11 -11.72 -7.33 -14.08
CA ASP A 11 -12.13 -7.01 -12.70
C ASP A 11 -10.94 -7.04 -11.71
N ASN A 12 -9.76 -6.56 -12.12
CA ASN A 12 -8.57 -6.50 -11.28
C ASN A 12 -8.57 -5.20 -10.47
N GLY A 13 -9.52 -5.07 -9.54
CA GLY A 13 -9.71 -3.90 -8.67
C GLY A 13 -9.51 -4.15 -7.18
N ARG A 14 -8.92 -5.29 -6.79
CA ARG A 14 -8.73 -5.63 -5.37
C ARG A 14 -7.45 -5.00 -4.83
N GLU A 15 -7.60 -3.85 -4.18
CA GLU A 15 -6.54 -3.23 -3.40
C GLU A 15 -6.74 -3.47 -1.90
N SER A 16 -5.65 -3.74 -1.20
CA SER A 16 -5.65 -3.85 0.26
C SER A 16 -5.27 -2.50 0.87
N HIS A 17 -5.79 -2.20 2.06
CA HIS A 17 -5.40 -0.98 2.76
C HIS A 17 -3.90 -1.00 3.10
N SER A 18 -3.21 0.09 2.75
CA SER A 18 -1.80 0.27 3.10
C SER A 18 -1.60 0.28 4.62
N LYS A 19 -0.61 -0.47 5.08
CA LYS A 19 -0.23 -0.60 6.50
C LYS A 19 0.66 0.54 7.00
N ARG A 20 1.02 1.49 6.13
CA ARG A 20 1.86 2.67 6.44
C ARG A 20 3.19 2.28 7.11
N LEU A 21 3.82 1.21 6.62
CA LEU A 21 5.13 0.76 7.08
C LEU A 21 6.21 1.78 6.72
N GLY A 22 7.32 1.76 7.43
CA GLY A 22 8.49 2.58 7.17
C GLY A 22 9.03 3.31 8.40
N ILE A 23 10.03 4.15 8.14
CA ILE A 23 10.77 4.88 9.16
C ILE A 23 9.88 5.95 9.79
N LYS A 24 9.92 6.03 11.12
CA LYS A 24 9.12 6.94 11.95
C LYS A 24 9.99 7.97 12.67
N LEU A 25 11.24 7.60 12.99
CA LEU A 25 12.27 8.52 13.49
C LEU A 25 13.55 8.38 12.66
N PHE A 26 14.03 9.49 12.15
CA PHE A 26 15.27 9.56 11.37
C PHE A 26 16.45 10.01 12.26
N GLY A 27 17.68 9.80 11.78
CA GLY A 27 18.88 10.21 12.51
C GLY A 27 18.89 11.71 12.79
N GLY A 28 19.26 12.08 14.03
CA GLY A 28 19.28 13.48 14.48
C GLY A 28 17.96 13.99 15.08
N GLN A 29 16.89 13.19 15.07
CA GLN A 29 15.65 13.52 15.77
C GLN A 29 15.69 13.05 17.22
N THR A 30 15.07 13.82 18.12
CA THR A 30 14.97 13.46 19.53
C THR A 30 13.94 12.34 19.73
N ALA A 31 14.34 11.29 20.44
CA ALA A 31 13.47 10.18 20.82
C ALA A 31 13.18 10.23 22.32
N VAL A 32 11.93 9.94 22.68
CA VAL A 32 11.53 9.66 24.06
C VAL A 32 11.28 8.17 24.23
N ALA A 33 11.33 7.68 25.47
CA ALA A 33 11.07 6.27 25.76
C ALA A 33 9.67 5.86 25.25
N GLY A 34 9.60 4.74 24.53
CA GLY A 34 8.36 4.24 23.92
C GLY A 34 8.12 4.68 22.48
N ASN A 35 8.97 5.55 21.91
CA ASN A 35 8.88 5.88 20.49
C ASN A 35 9.27 4.70 19.59
N ILE A 36 8.54 4.54 18.48
CA ILE A 36 8.85 3.55 17.44
C ILE A 36 9.76 4.21 16.41
N ILE A 37 10.88 3.58 16.07
CA ILE A 37 11.85 4.12 15.08
C ILE A 37 11.50 3.67 13.66
N VAL A 38 11.05 2.43 13.48
CA VAL A 38 10.56 1.86 12.21
C VAL A 38 9.38 0.95 12.50
N ARG A 39 8.38 0.95 11.60
CA ARG A 39 7.22 0.05 11.66
C ARG A 39 7.15 -0.83 10.44
#